data_AF-A0A624AYU3-F1
#
_entry.id   AF-A0A624AYU3-F1
#
_cell.length_a   1.000
_cell.length_b   1.000
_cell.length_c   1.000
_cell.angle_alpha   90.00
_cell.angle_beta   90.00
_cell.angle_gamma   90.00
#
_symmetry.space_group_name_H-M   'P 1'
#
loop_
_entity.id
_entity.type
_entity.pdbx_description
1 polymer ?
#
loop_
_entity_poly.entity_id
_entity_poly.type
_entity_poly.pdbx_seq_one_letter_code
_entity_poly.pdbx_strand_id
1 'polypeptide(L)'
;MNTDLDVKPFINETIKALMGYSERSGILSPQAVQCFNNALNQSLINRYDTSFVFETLLTIIESASKRDLKFNFDRVLRNTKGRDFSGNVLDFDSVFNNIKFTTKNNSLSFNEHELSTLSMVVFLKEQGYISQAEDILTVLKDEILRRVYLDYYKSQFRRVVSFYLKNGNEVFQDVGKSVSTKRGPRNKNYKEVYKIVCLTIGEYPDVSHYSLSNKLAVHFANHKNAPSKQTLMRWVQDIRSELCQTPHEPYIRRFKLITQ
;
A
#
# COMPACT_ATOMS: atom_id res chain seq x y z
N MET A 1 -29.56 9.64 -5.54
CA MET A 1 -30.16 10.10 -4.28
C MET A 1 -29.16 9.73 -3.17
N ASN A 2 -28.48 10.75 -2.63
CA ASN A 2 -27.59 10.77 -1.45
C ASN A 2 -26.72 9.55 -1.12
N THR A 3 -25.67 9.27 -1.89
CA THR A 3 -24.57 8.39 -1.44
C THR A 3 -23.51 9.14 -0.62
N ASP A 4 -23.37 10.46 -0.79
CA ASP A 4 -22.33 11.25 -0.10
C ASP A 4 -22.65 11.57 1.37
N LEU A 5 -23.92 11.49 1.79
CA LEU A 5 -24.34 11.82 3.15
C LEU A 5 -24.02 10.71 4.17
N ASP A 6 -24.00 9.44 3.75
CA ASP A 6 -23.77 8.30 4.64
C ASP A 6 -22.29 7.83 4.70
N VAL A 7 -21.48 8.25 3.72
CA VAL A 7 -20.04 7.90 3.66
C VAL A 7 -19.23 8.62 4.73
N LYS A 8 -19.51 9.90 4.98
CA LYS A 8 -18.75 10.70 5.98
C LYS A 8 -18.90 10.17 7.40
N PRO A 9 -20.11 9.90 7.92
CA PRO A 9 -20.28 9.28 9.23
C PRO A 9 -19.58 7.92 9.33
N PHE A 10 -19.70 7.08 8.29
CA PHE A 10 -19.03 5.78 8.22
C PHE A 10 -17.50 5.89 8.30
N ILE A 11 -16.89 6.79 7.51
CA ILE A 11 -15.44 7.03 7.54
C ILE A 11 -15.02 7.54 8.91
N ASN A 12 -15.75 8.49 9.49
CA ASN A 12 -15.41 9.07 10.80
C ASN A 12 -15.43 8.03 11.92
N GLU A 13 -16.45 7.17 11.98
CA GLU A 13 -16.51 6.09 12.97
C GLU A 13 -15.41 5.04 12.74
N THR A 14 -15.11 4.73 11.48
CA THR A 14 -13.99 3.85 11.13
C THR A 14 -12.66 4.43 11.61
N ILE A 15 -12.41 5.72 11.38
CA ILE A 15 -11.20 6.40 11.83
C ILE A 15 -11.10 6.35 13.35
N LYS A 16 -12.17 6.68 14.08
CA LYS A 16 -12.18 6.61 15.55
C LYS A 16 -11.84 5.21 16.05
N ALA A 17 -12.45 4.18 15.47
CA ALA A 17 -12.19 2.79 15.84
C ALA A 17 -10.74 2.38 15.54
N LEU A 18 -10.26 2.68 14.32
CA LEU A 18 -8.90 2.36 13.88
C LEU A 18 -7.85 3.01 14.78
N MET A 19 -8.03 4.29 15.11
CA MET A 19 -7.15 5.02 16.01
C MET A 19 -7.20 4.45 17.43
N GLY A 20 -8.39 4.11 17.93
CA GLY A 20 -8.55 3.46 19.23
C GLY A 20 -7.81 2.11 19.34
N TYR A 21 -7.80 1.31 18.26
CA TYR A 21 -6.99 0.08 18.21
C TYR A 21 -5.50 0.39 18.09
N SER A 22 -5.13 1.35 17.25
CA SER A 22 -3.74 1.78 17.06
C SER A 22 -3.09 2.26 18.37
N GLU A 23 -3.82 2.99 19.21
CA GLU A 23 -3.30 3.52 20.47
C GLU A 23 -3.10 2.43 21.52
N ARG A 24 -3.94 1.39 21.51
CA ARG A 24 -3.87 0.29 22.49
C ARG A 24 -2.80 -0.73 22.16
N SER A 25 -2.59 -1.02 20.88
CA SER A 25 -1.79 -2.19 20.48
C SER A 25 -0.92 -1.96 19.25
N GLY A 26 -0.86 -0.73 18.74
CA GLY A 26 -0.10 -0.37 17.55
C GLY A 26 -0.93 -0.47 16.26
N ILE A 27 -0.56 0.33 15.26
CA ILE A 27 -1.29 0.41 14.00
C ILE A 27 -1.22 -0.92 13.22
N LEU A 28 -0.14 -1.70 13.38
CA LEU A 28 -0.01 -3.04 12.77
C LEU A 28 -0.69 -4.16 13.57
N SER A 29 -1.38 -3.85 14.66
CA SER A 29 -2.06 -4.87 15.48
C SER A 29 -3.15 -5.61 14.69
N PRO A 30 -3.40 -6.90 14.99
CA PRO A 30 -4.46 -7.66 14.34
C PRO A 30 -5.82 -6.95 14.35
N GLN A 31 -6.16 -6.27 15.45
CA GLN A 31 -7.41 -5.54 15.61
C GLN A 31 -7.49 -4.30 14.70
N ALA A 32 -6.40 -3.52 14.61
CA ALA A 32 -6.35 -2.36 13.71
C ALA A 32 -6.43 -2.79 12.23
N VAL A 33 -5.72 -3.86 11.86
CA VAL A 33 -5.76 -4.43 10.51
C VAL A 33 -7.14 -5.00 10.18
N GLN A 34 -7.78 -5.69 11.14
CA GLN A 34 -9.14 -6.20 10.97
C GLN A 34 -10.15 -5.05 10.81
N CYS A 35 -10.03 -3.99 11.60
CA CYS A 35 -10.86 -2.79 11.48
C CYS A 35 -10.77 -2.18 10.07
N PHE A 36 -9.54 -2.00 9.58
CA PHE A 36 -9.28 -1.54 8.22
C PHE A 36 -9.90 -2.47 7.15
N ASN A 37 -9.65 -3.78 7.22
CA ASN A 37 -10.18 -4.75 6.26
C ASN A 37 -11.72 -4.79 6.27
N ASN A 38 -12.32 -4.70 7.45
CA ASN A 38 -13.78 -4.65 7.59
C ASN A 38 -14.35 -3.37 6.97
N ALA A 39 -13.71 -2.23 7.16
CA ALA A 39 -14.14 -0.98 6.53
C ALA A 39 -14.11 -1.05 5.01
N LEU A 40 -13.05 -1.62 4.43
CA LEU A 40 -12.97 -1.84 2.98
C LEU A 40 -14.07 -2.78 2.49
N ASN A 41 -14.29 -3.91 3.15
CA ASN A 41 -15.37 -4.84 2.81
C ASN A 41 -16.75 -4.17 2.88
N GLN A 42 -17.02 -3.41 3.95
CA GLN A 42 -18.28 -2.69 4.11
C GLN A 42 -18.46 -1.61 3.05
N SER A 43 -17.39 -0.91 2.66
CA SER A 43 -17.46 0.07 1.58
C SER A 43 -17.84 -0.58 0.23
N LEU A 44 -17.34 -1.79 -0.05
CA LEU A 44 -17.67 -2.56 -1.24
C LEU A 44 -19.14 -3.04 -1.21
N ILE A 45 -19.58 -3.58 -0.08
CA ILE A 45 -20.96 -4.06 0.13
C ILE A 45 -21.96 -2.90 -0.03
N ASN A 46 -21.66 -1.75 0.60
CA ASN A 46 -22.53 -0.58 0.60
C ASN A 46 -22.38 0.29 -0.66
N ARG A 47 -21.52 -0.12 -1.60
CA ARG A 47 -21.25 0.59 -2.88
C ARG A 47 -20.79 2.04 -2.69
N TYR A 48 -19.98 2.28 -1.66
CA TYR A 48 -19.25 3.52 -1.48
C TYR A 48 -18.07 3.60 -2.45
N ASP A 49 -17.47 4.78 -2.59
CA ASP A 49 -16.17 4.92 -3.25
C ASP A 49 -15.08 4.30 -2.36
N THR A 50 -14.83 3.00 -2.56
CA THR A 50 -13.83 2.24 -1.81
C THR A 50 -12.42 2.79 -2.00
N SER A 51 -12.11 3.39 -3.16
CA SER A 51 -10.81 4.04 -3.38
C SER A 51 -10.69 5.28 -2.49
N PHE A 52 -11.72 6.13 -2.43
CA PHE A 52 -11.74 7.28 -1.53
C PHE A 52 -11.64 6.88 -0.05
N VAL A 53 -12.38 5.84 0.37
CA VAL A 53 -12.30 5.28 1.74
C VAL A 53 -10.88 4.80 2.02
N PHE A 54 -10.28 4.05 1.09
CA PHE A 54 -8.92 3.55 1.23
C PHE A 54 -7.89 4.66 1.39
N GLU A 55 -7.87 5.65 0.48
CA GLU A 55 -6.92 6.76 0.53
C GLU A 55 -7.05 7.58 1.82
N THR A 56 -8.28 7.78 2.29
CA THR A 56 -8.55 8.47 3.55
C THR A 56 -7.98 7.68 4.73
N LEU A 57 -8.25 6.37 4.81
CA LEU A 57 -7.73 5.53 5.87
C LEU A 57 -6.20 5.39 5.80
N LEU A 58 -5.63 5.31 4.60
CA LEU A 58 -4.19 5.21 4.39
C LEU A 58 -3.47 6.47 4.89
N THR A 59 -4.04 7.65 4.69
CA THR A 59 -3.51 8.92 5.23
C THR A 59 -3.48 8.89 6.77
N ILE A 60 -4.53 8.38 7.40
CA ILE A 60 -4.59 8.23 8.86
C ILE A 60 -3.56 7.21 9.36
N ILE A 61 -3.44 6.07 8.67
CA ILE A 61 -2.44 5.04 8.96
C ILE A 61 -1.03 5.61 8.83
N GLU A 62 -0.74 6.38 7.79
CA GLU A 62 0.56 7.02 7.59
C GLU A 62 0.92 7.94 8.76
N SER A 63 -0.03 8.79 9.18
CA SER A 63 0.15 9.67 10.33
C SER A 63 0.41 8.89 11.62
N ALA A 64 -0.38 7.84 11.89
CA ALA A 64 -0.17 6.98 13.05
C ALA A 64 1.19 6.26 13.01
N SER A 65 1.58 5.76 11.83
CA SER A 65 2.84 5.06 11.60
C SER A 65 4.06 5.96 11.78
N LYS A 66 3.99 7.22 11.35
CA LYS A 66 5.05 8.22 11.59
C LYS A 66 5.30 8.45 13.08
N ARG A 67 4.25 8.45 13.90
CA ARG A 67 4.38 8.59 15.37
C ARG A 67 5.03 7.36 16.00
N ASP A 68 4.61 6.17 15.59
CA ASP A 68 5.21 4.91 16.05
C ASP A 68 6.69 4.80 15.64
N LEU A 69 7.01 5.12 14.38
CA LEU A 69 8.38 5.18 13.90
C LEU A 69 9.23 6.15 14.71
N LYS A 70 8.75 7.38 14.90
CA LYS A 70 9.46 8.37 15.71
C LYS A 70 9.77 7.83 17.10
N PHE A 71 8.79 7.23 17.78
CA PHE A 71 8.98 6.63 19.09
C PHE A 71 10.06 5.52 19.09
N ASN A 72 9.99 4.60 18.12
CA ASN A 72 10.93 3.50 18.03
C ASN A 72 12.35 3.97 17.72
N PHE A 73 12.52 4.93 16.80
CA PHE A 73 13.82 5.52 16.49
C PHE A 73 14.40 6.32 17.66
N ASP A 74 13.59 7.17 18.31
CA ASP A 74 14.04 7.93 19.48
C ASP A 74 14.50 7.00 20.60
N ARG A 75 13.81 5.86 20.79
CA ARG A 75 14.21 4.81 21.74
C ARG A 75 15.54 4.16 21.36
N VAL A 76 15.77 3.80 20.10
CA VAL A 76 17.06 3.23 19.67
C VAL A 76 18.19 4.24 19.88
N LEU A 77 17.99 5.47 19.41
CA LEU A 77 19.03 6.50 19.43
C LEU A 77 19.41 6.88 20.86
N ARG A 78 18.44 7.02 21.78
CA ARG A 78 18.72 7.30 23.21
C ARG A 78 19.48 6.18 23.91
N ASN A 79 19.25 4.94 23.51
CA ASN A 79 19.84 3.77 24.16
C ASN A 79 21.14 3.30 23.46
N THR A 80 21.52 3.94 22.36
CA THR A 80 22.76 3.63 21.65
C THR A 80 23.87 4.58 22.12
N LYS A 81 24.98 4.01 22.57
CA LYS A 81 26.18 4.80 22.90
C LYS A 81 26.98 5.05 21.63
N GLY A 82 27.26 6.33 21.34
CA GLY A 82 28.19 6.78 20.31
C GLY A 82 29.59 7.11 20.84
N ARG A 83 29.75 7.24 22.16
CA ARG A 83 31.02 7.48 22.85
C ARG A 83 31.29 6.43 23.93
N ASP A 84 32.57 6.20 24.21
CA ASP A 84 33.02 5.40 25.34
C ASP A 84 32.91 6.19 26.67
N PHE A 85 33.27 5.54 27.79
CA PHE A 85 33.24 6.17 29.12
C PHE A 85 34.30 7.28 29.30
N SER A 86 35.31 7.30 28.43
CA SER A 86 36.36 8.33 28.39
C SER A 86 35.97 9.53 27.52
N GLY A 87 34.81 9.48 26.86
CA GLY A 87 34.30 10.53 25.97
C GLY A 87 34.84 10.45 24.54
N ASN A 88 35.60 9.42 24.19
CA ASN A 88 36.09 9.21 22.82
C ASN A 88 34.95 8.68 21.95
N VAL A 89 34.93 9.10 20.69
CA VAL A 89 33.98 8.57 19.69
C VAL A 89 34.31 7.11 19.41
N LEU A 90 33.30 6.25 19.49
CA LEU A 90 33.45 4.83 19.18
C LEU A 90 33.69 4.63 17.67
N ASP A 91 34.46 3.59 17.32
CA ASP A 91 34.54 3.15 15.93
C ASP A 91 33.19 2.65 15.41
N PHE A 92 33.07 2.59 14.08
CA PHE A 92 31.82 2.23 13.41
C PHE A 92 31.32 0.83 13.82
N ASP A 93 32.21 -0.16 13.94
CA ASP A 93 31.85 -1.54 14.26
C ASP A 93 31.28 -1.65 15.68
N SER A 94 31.83 -0.90 16.63
CA SER A 94 31.34 -0.79 17.99
C SER A 94 29.96 -0.12 18.03
N VAL A 95 29.75 0.96 17.28
CA VAL A 95 28.44 1.61 17.15
C VAL A 95 27.41 0.66 16.51
N PHE A 96 27.80 -0.07 15.46
CA PHE A 96 26.95 -1.04 14.78
C PHE A 96 26.50 -2.17 15.72
N ASN A 97 27.43 -2.74 16.47
CA ASN A 97 27.11 -3.77 17.46
C ASN A 97 26.20 -3.26 18.57
N ASN A 98 26.40 -2.02 19.04
CA ASN A 98 25.53 -1.38 20.02
C ASN A 98 24.10 -1.21 19.48
N ILE A 99 23.96 -0.73 18.25
CA ILE A 99 22.64 -0.58 17.62
C ILE A 99 21.97 -1.92 17.44
N LYS A 100 22.69 -2.92 16.92
CA LYS A 100 22.18 -4.28 16.73
C LYS A 100 21.71 -4.91 18.04
N PHE A 101 22.36 -4.60 19.16
CA PHE A 101 21.91 -5.02 20.48
C PHE A 101 20.65 -4.26 20.92
N THR A 102 20.65 -2.94 20.82
CA THR A 102 19.54 -2.07 21.23
C THR A 102 18.26 -2.32 20.44
N THR A 103 18.37 -2.63 19.15
CA THR A 103 17.22 -2.87 18.27
C THR A 103 16.53 -4.22 18.52
N LYS A 104 17.20 -5.20 19.16
CA LYS A 104 16.57 -6.49 19.52
C LYS A 104 15.35 -6.34 20.42
N ASN A 105 15.35 -5.34 21.29
CA ASN A 105 14.25 -5.07 22.21
C ASN A 105 13.20 -4.11 21.61
N ASN A 106 13.31 -3.83 20.31
CA ASN A 106 12.44 -2.92 19.61
C ASN A 106 11.31 -3.69 18.90
N SER A 107 10.11 -3.09 18.85
CA SER A 107 8.97 -3.69 18.16
C SER A 107 9.12 -3.63 16.64
N LEU A 108 9.95 -2.71 16.14
CA LEU A 108 10.28 -2.60 14.73
C LEU A 108 11.48 -3.49 14.38
N SER A 109 11.32 -4.32 13.36
CA SER A 109 12.40 -5.16 12.82
C SER A 109 13.19 -4.39 11.76
N PHE A 110 14.47 -4.18 12.05
CA PHE A 110 15.43 -3.56 11.15
C PHE A 110 16.23 -4.63 10.39
N ASN A 111 16.43 -4.43 9.09
CA ASN A 111 17.36 -5.25 8.30
C ASN A 111 18.82 -4.77 8.46
N GLU A 112 19.79 -5.56 8.01
CA GLU A 112 21.23 -5.22 8.14
C GLU A 112 21.60 -3.87 7.51
N HIS A 113 21.03 -3.53 6.34
CA HIS A 113 21.26 -2.24 5.70
C HIS A 113 20.72 -1.09 6.57
N GLU A 114 19.49 -1.19 7.06
CA GLU A 114 18.86 -0.21 7.95
C GLU A 114 19.64 -0.05 9.26
N LEU A 115 20.16 -1.14 9.83
CA LEU A 115 21.04 -1.11 11.00
C LEU A 115 22.33 -0.35 10.69
N SER A 116 22.99 -0.66 9.58
CA SER A 116 24.22 0.01 9.13
C SER A 116 24.02 1.50 8.89
N THR A 117 22.92 1.88 8.24
CA THR A 117 22.55 3.29 8.03
C THR A 117 22.32 4.00 9.36
N LEU A 118 21.64 3.36 10.31
CA LEU A 118 21.44 3.93 11.65
C LEU A 118 22.76 4.08 12.42
N SER A 119 23.71 3.16 12.24
CA SER A 119 25.07 3.27 12.79
C SER A 119 25.81 4.46 12.22
N MET A 120 25.70 4.68 10.91
CA MET A 120 26.27 5.85 10.26
C MET A 120 25.67 7.14 10.82
N VAL A 121 24.36 7.20 11.07
CA VAL A 121 23.70 8.37 11.68
C VAL A 121 24.28 8.67 13.06
N VAL A 122 24.42 7.66 13.93
CA VAL A 122 25.00 7.86 15.28
C VAL A 122 26.45 8.29 15.18
N PHE A 123 27.24 7.63 14.34
CA PHE A 123 28.65 7.96 14.15
C PHE A 123 28.85 9.41 13.65
N LEU A 124 28.09 9.83 12.63
CA LEU A 124 28.13 11.20 12.09
C LEU A 124 27.75 12.26 13.14
N LYS A 125 26.72 11.99 13.97
CA LYS A 125 26.33 12.90 15.05
C LYS A 125 27.47 13.13 16.04
N GLU A 126 28.16 12.06 16.43
CA GLU A 126 29.28 12.16 17.39
C GLU A 126 30.50 12.87 16.80
N GLN A 127 30.68 12.82 15.47
CA GLN A 127 31.70 13.55 14.73
C GLN A 127 31.31 15.02 14.44
N GLY A 128 30.10 15.46 14.83
CA GLY A 128 29.62 16.83 14.63
C GLY A 128 28.87 17.10 13.31
N TYR A 129 28.67 16.08 12.47
CA TYR A 129 27.94 16.17 11.19
C TYR A 129 26.42 16.02 11.38
N ILE A 130 25.83 16.91 12.20
CA ILE A 130 24.43 16.79 12.63
C ILE A 130 23.44 16.87 11.45
N SER A 131 23.62 17.83 10.54
CA SER A 131 22.69 18.02 9.42
C SER A 131 22.65 16.81 8.51
N GLN A 132 23.81 16.29 8.11
CA GLN A 132 23.92 15.12 7.24
C GLN A 132 23.31 13.88 7.91
N ALA A 133 23.51 13.74 9.22
CA ALA A 133 22.92 12.65 9.98
C ALA A 133 21.38 12.73 10.03
N GLU A 134 20.80 13.92 10.16
CA GLU A 134 19.35 14.11 10.13
C GLU A 134 18.75 13.87 8.73
N ASP A 135 19.44 14.26 7.67
CA ASP A 135 19.01 13.98 6.29
C ASP A 135 18.96 12.47 6.02
N ILE A 136 20.02 11.75 6.39
CA ILE A 136 20.09 10.28 6.28
C ILE A 136 18.99 9.62 7.12
N LEU A 137 18.78 10.11 8.35
CA LEU A 137 17.76 9.59 9.25
C LEU A 137 16.34 9.79 8.70
N THR A 138 16.10 10.91 8.00
CA THR A 138 14.81 11.20 7.36
C THR A 138 14.54 10.21 6.23
N VAL A 139 15.52 10.01 5.34
CA VAL A 139 15.41 9.04 4.24
C VAL A 139 15.15 7.63 4.77
N LEU A 140 15.88 7.22 5.80
CA LEU A 140 15.72 5.91 6.43
C LEU A 140 14.32 5.73 7.04
N LYS A 141 13.79 6.75 7.72
CA LYS A 141 12.43 6.71 8.30
C LYS A 141 11.37 6.59 7.22
N ASP A 142 11.51 7.30 6.10
CA ASP A 142 10.57 7.26 4.98
C ASP A 142 10.59 5.90 4.26
N GLU A 143 11.78 5.31 4.09
CA GLU A 143 11.93 3.96 3.52
C GLU A 143 11.21 2.92 4.38
N ILE A 144 11.45 2.94 5.70
CA ILE A 144 10.80 2.01 6.64
C ILE A 144 9.29 2.25 6.70
N LEU A 145 8.84 3.50 6.74
CA LEU A 145 7.41 3.86 6.70
C LEU A 145 6.71 3.20 5.51
N ARG A 146 7.31 3.34 4.33
CA ARG A 146 6.76 2.77 3.11
C ARG A 146 6.75 1.24 3.17
N ARG A 147 7.91 0.63 3.44
CA ARG A 147 8.11 -0.83 3.42
C ARG A 147 7.26 -1.56 4.46
N VAL A 148 7.28 -1.08 5.69
CA VAL A 148 6.72 -1.80 6.85
C VAL A 148 5.23 -1.52 7.00
N TYR A 149 4.80 -0.28 6.80
CA TYR A 149 3.43 0.13 7.08
C TYR A 149 2.60 0.29 5.81
N LEU A 150 3.01 1.18 4.90
CA LEU A 150 2.15 1.56 3.77
C LEU A 150 1.99 0.42 2.75
N ASP A 151 3.07 -0.26 2.40
CA ASP A 151 3.03 -1.37 1.45
C ASP A 151 2.24 -2.56 2.02
N TYR A 152 2.29 -2.78 3.34
CA TYR A 152 1.47 -3.76 4.02
C TYR A 152 -0.03 -3.46 3.88
N TYR A 153 -0.45 -2.23 4.19
CA TYR A 153 -1.87 -1.84 4.07
C TYR A 153 -2.36 -1.77 2.62
N LYS A 154 -1.51 -1.36 1.68
CA LYS A 154 -1.78 -1.46 0.24
C LYS A 154 -1.99 -2.92 -0.19
N SER A 155 -1.19 -3.85 0.34
CA SER A 155 -1.36 -5.29 0.10
C SER A 155 -2.68 -5.81 0.68
N GLN A 156 -3.06 -5.38 1.89
CA GLN A 156 -4.35 -5.73 2.49
C GLN A 156 -5.53 -5.24 1.64
N PHE A 157 -5.48 -3.99 1.17
CA PHE A 157 -6.49 -3.45 0.25
C PHE A 157 -6.63 -4.30 -1.01
N ARG A 158 -5.51 -4.63 -1.68
CA ARG A 158 -5.51 -5.50 -2.86
C ARG A 158 -6.14 -6.85 -2.58
N ARG A 159 -5.83 -7.45 -1.42
CA ARG A 159 -6.38 -8.74 -1.00
C ARG A 159 -7.90 -8.67 -0.82
N VAL A 160 -8.39 -7.64 -0.13
CA VAL A 160 -9.83 -7.44 0.11
C VAL A 160 -10.59 -7.26 -1.21
N VAL A 161 -10.11 -6.36 -2.08
CA VAL A 161 -10.73 -6.12 -3.38
C VAL A 161 -10.70 -7.38 -4.24
N SER A 162 -9.57 -8.09 -4.30
CA SER A 162 -9.44 -9.32 -5.08
C SER A 162 -10.40 -10.42 -4.58
N PHE A 163 -10.51 -10.58 -3.25
CA PHE A 163 -11.43 -11.53 -2.65
C PHE A 163 -12.89 -11.20 -2.99
N TYR A 164 -13.27 -9.93 -2.88
CA TYR A 164 -14.60 -9.47 -3.25
C TYR A 164 -14.92 -9.70 -4.73
N LEU A 165 -13.98 -9.40 -5.64
CA LEU A 165 -14.16 -9.62 -7.08
C LEU A 165 -14.23 -11.10 -7.47
N LYS A 166 -13.53 -11.98 -6.75
CA LYS A 166 -13.56 -13.44 -6.98
C LYS A 166 -14.86 -14.07 -6.50
N ASN A 167 -15.37 -13.65 -5.35
CA ASN A 167 -16.56 -14.24 -4.72
C ASN A 167 -17.87 -13.52 -5.08
N GLY A 168 -17.80 -12.31 -5.65
CA GLY A 168 -18.96 -11.51 -5.98
C GLY A 168 -19.87 -12.08 -7.06
N ASN A 169 -19.46 -13.10 -7.82
CA ASN A 169 -20.25 -13.71 -8.89
C ASN A 169 -21.60 -14.30 -8.43
N GLU A 170 -21.78 -14.62 -7.14
CA GLU A 170 -23.06 -15.13 -6.61
C GLU A 170 -24.02 -14.02 -6.14
N VAL A 171 -23.54 -12.81 -5.86
CA VAL A 171 -24.35 -11.72 -5.25
C VAL A 171 -24.91 -10.76 -6.31
N PHE A 172 -24.53 -10.90 -7.58
CA PHE A 172 -24.95 -9.99 -8.66
C PHE A 172 -26.27 -10.32 -9.36
N GLN A 173 -27.04 -11.31 -8.91
CA GLN A 173 -28.35 -11.58 -9.52
C GLN A 173 -29.47 -10.66 -9.05
N ASP A 174 -29.33 -9.95 -7.93
CA ASP A 174 -30.39 -9.06 -7.45
C ASP A 174 -29.97 -7.59 -7.41
N VAL A 175 -30.94 -6.76 -7.79
CA VAL A 175 -30.88 -5.30 -7.88
C VAL A 175 -30.18 -4.77 -9.14
N GLY A 176 -30.95 -4.77 -10.23
CA GLY A 176 -30.78 -3.85 -11.34
C GLY A 176 -30.68 -2.40 -10.84
N LYS A 177 -29.46 -1.87 -10.85
CA LYS A 177 -29.19 -0.44 -10.86
C LYS A 177 -28.21 -0.19 -12.00
N SER A 178 -28.69 0.55 -12.99
CA SER A 178 -27.91 1.03 -14.13
C SER A 178 -26.64 1.73 -13.62
N VAL A 179 -25.49 1.16 -13.96
CA VAL A 179 -24.18 1.83 -13.86
C VAL A 179 -24.32 3.19 -14.56
N SER A 180 -23.89 4.26 -13.89
CA SER A 180 -23.96 5.61 -14.45
C SER A 180 -23.21 5.64 -15.79
N THR A 181 -23.93 6.03 -16.84
CA THR A 181 -23.48 6.12 -18.23
C THR A 181 -22.62 7.37 -18.46
N LYS A 182 -21.57 7.56 -17.66
CA LYS A 182 -20.52 8.52 -17.99
C LYS A 182 -19.24 7.77 -18.36
N ARG A 183 -19.20 7.42 -19.66
CA ARG A 183 -18.03 6.97 -20.44
C ARG A 183 -17.44 5.59 -20.08
N GLY A 184 -18.28 4.56 -20.15
CA GLY A 184 -17.88 3.20 -20.52
C GLY A 184 -18.81 2.69 -21.65
N PRO A 185 -18.31 2.13 -22.77
CA PRO A 185 -19.15 1.84 -23.93
C PRO A 185 -20.10 0.68 -23.67
N ARG A 186 -21.17 0.63 -24.46
CA ARG A 186 -22.18 -0.43 -24.64
C ARG A 186 -21.63 -1.85 -24.96
N ASN A 187 -20.34 -2.12 -24.73
CA ASN A 187 -19.69 -3.38 -25.08
C ASN A 187 -19.77 -4.38 -23.90
N LYS A 188 -20.38 -5.54 -24.16
CA LYS A 188 -20.63 -6.61 -23.19
C LYS A 188 -19.36 -7.12 -22.50
N ASN A 189 -18.20 -6.98 -23.15
CA ASN A 189 -16.94 -7.53 -22.67
C ASN A 189 -16.18 -6.61 -21.70
N TYR A 190 -16.64 -5.37 -21.47
CA TYR A 190 -15.93 -4.43 -20.58
C TYR A 190 -15.76 -4.97 -19.16
N LYS A 191 -16.81 -5.58 -18.59
CA LYS A 191 -16.77 -6.15 -17.24
C LYS A 191 -15.71 -7.24 -17.10
N GLU A 192 -15.59 -8.09 -18.11
CA GLU A 192 -14.61 -9.18 -18.14
C GLU A 192 -13.19 -8.64 -18.32
N VAL A 193 -13.01 -7.66 -19.21
CA VAL A 193 -11.73 -6.94 -19.36
C VAL A 193 -11.33 -6.29 -18.04
N TYR A 194 -12.25 -5.59 -17.37
CA TYR A 194 -12.00 -4.96 -16.07
C TYR A 194 -11.51 -5.98 -15.04
N LYS A 195 -12.21 -7.12 -14.91
CA LYS A 195 -11.80 -8.21 -14.01
C LYS A 195 -10.39 -8.72 -14.33
N ILE A 196 -10.13 -9.08 -15.58
CA ILE A 196 -8.82 -9.63 -16.00
C ILE A 196 -7.70 -8.62 -15.77
N VAL A 197 -7.94 -7.34 -16.08
CA VAL A 197 -6.97 -6.26 -15.86
C VAL A 197 -6.65 -6.14 -14.37
N CYS A 198 -7.66 -5.96 -13.52
CA CYS A 198 -7.49 -5.80 -12.07
C CYS A 198 -6.73 -6.98 -11.44
N LEU A 199 -7.07 -8.22 -11.81
CA LEU A 199 -6.38 -9.41 -11.33
C LEU A 199 -4.92 -9.43 -11.81
N THR A 200 -4.70 -9.21 -13.11
CA THR A 200 -3.37 -9.29 -13.72
C THR A 200 -2.43 -8.21 -13.20
N ILE A 201 -2.89 -6.97 -13.00
CA ILE A 201 -2.06 -5.89 -12.44
C ILE A 201 -1.89 -6.03 -10.92
N GLY A 202 -2.78 -6.74 -10.23
CA GLY A 202 -2.62 -7.11 -8.83
C GLY A 202 -1.39 -8.00 -8.61
N GLU A 203 -1.16 -8.96 -9.51
CA GLU A 203 0.01 -9.87 -9.47
C GLU A 203 1.24 -9.29 -10.19
N TYR A 204 1.03 -8.57 -11.30
CA TYR A 204 2.10 -8.01 -12.14
C TYR A 204 1.93 -6.48 -12.30
N PRO A 205 2.21 -5.68 -11.26
CA PRO A 205 1.91 -4.24 -11.25
C PRO A 205 2.62 -3.45 -12.36
N ASP A 206 3.86 -3.83 -12.68
CA ASP A 206 4.72 -3.14 -13.65
C ASP A 206 4.64 -3.73 -15.06
N VAL A 207 3.58 -4.48 -15.38
CA VAL A 207 3.31 -4.83 -16.78
C VAL A 207 2.91 -3.59 -17.58
N SER A 208 3.53 -3.36 -18.74
CA SER A 208 3.20 -2.20 -19.56
C SER A 208 1.76 -2.27 -20.09
N HIS A 209 1.13 -1.11 -20.29
CA HIS A 209 -0.20 -1.01 -20.92
C HIS A 209 -0.25 -1.73 -22.27
N TYR A 210 0.84 -1.64 -23.04
CA TYR A 210 0.99 -2.26 -24.36
C TYR A 210 1.01 -3.79 -24.27
N SER A 211 1.82 -4.35 -23.37
CA SER A 211 1.93 -5.80 -23.23
C SER A 211 0.62 -6.41 -22.71
N LEU A 212 -0.04 -5.73 -21.76
CA LEU A 212 -1.31 -6.18 -21.20
C LEU A 212 -2.45 -6.13 -22.22
N SER A 213 -2.60 -5.02 -22.95
CA SER A 213 -3.62 -4.88 -24.00
C SER A 213 -3.43 -5.86 -25.15
N ASN A 214 -2.18 -6.18 -25.53
CA ASN A 214 -1.89 -7.23 -26.52
C ASN A 214 -2.37 -8.60 -26.06
N LYS A 215 -2.08 -8.99 -24.82
CA LYS A 215 -2.55 -10.29 -24.33
C LYS A 215 -4.07 -10.35 -24.24
N LEU A 216 -4.72 -9.26 -23.83
CA LEU A 216 -6.18 -9.17 -23.84
C LEU A 216 -6.73 -9.34 -25.26
N ALA A 217 -6.10 -8.73 -26.27
CA ALA A 217 -6.54 -8.88 -27.65
C ALA A 217 -6.47 -10.35 -28.12
N VAL A 218 -5.41 -11.08 -27.74
CA VAL A 218 -5.29 -12.53 -28.00
C VAL A 218 -6.37 -13.32 -27.26
N HIS A 219 -6.60 -13.01 -25.98
CA HIS A 219 -7.63 -13.67 -25.18
C HIS A 219 -9.05 -13.48 -25.76
N PHE A 220 -9.34 -12.27 -26.23
CA PHE A 220 -10.65 -11.93 -26.78
C PHE A 220 -10.80 -12.23 -28.28
N ALA A 221 -9.77 -12.71 -28.98
CA ALA A 221 -9.76 -12.85 -30.45
C ALA A 221 -10.93 -13.66 -31.01
N ASN A 222 -11.37 -14.70 -30.30
CA ASN A 222 -12.45 -15.58 -30.73
C ASN A 222 -13.85 -15.17 -30.21
N HIS A 223 -13.96 -14.03 -29.52
CA HIS A 223 -15.24 -13.58 -28.99
C HIS A 223 -16.07 -12.89 -30.08
N LYS A 224 -17.37 -13.22 -30.14
CA LYS A 224 -18.32 -12.68 -31.13
C LYS A 224 -18.36 -11.14 -31.20
N ASN A 225 -18.02 -10.44 -30.11
CA ASN A 225 -17.93 -8.98 -30.03
C ASN A 225 -16.56 -8.51 -29.50
N ALA A 226 -15.48 -9.13 -29.97
CA ALA A 226 -14.12 -8.83 -29.53
C ALA A 226 -13.82 -7.32 -29.59
N PRO A 227 -13.41 -6.69 -28.47
CA PRO A 227 -13.01 -5.29 -28.50
C PRO A 227 -11.73 -5.10 -29.32
N SER A 228 -11.62 -4.00 -30.05
CA SER A 228 -10.40 -3.70 -30.80
C SER A 228 -9.21 -3.53 -29.85
N LYS A 229 -7.99 -3.78 -30.32
CA LYS A 229 -6.76 -3.57 -29.55
C LYS A 229 -6.63 -2.13 -29.03
N GLN A 230 -7.07 -1.13 -29.81
CA GLN A 230 -7.09 0.27 -29.36
C GLN A 230 -8.10 0.52 -28.24
N THR A 231 -9.27 -0.14 -28.30
CA THR A 231 -10.27 -0.09 -27.22
C THR A 231 -9.72 -0.73 -25.94
N LEU A 232 -9.08 -1.90 -26.05
CA LEU A 232 -8.45 -2.59 -24.92
C LEU A 232 -7.33 -1.76 -24.31
N MET A 233 -6.50 -1.09 -25.13
CA MET A 233 -5.47 -0.18 -24.65
C MET A 233 -6.06 0.97 -23.82
N ARG A 234 -7.09 1.65 -24.34
CA ARG A 234 -7.76 2.72 -23.59
C ARG A 234 -8.34 2.20 -22.28
N TRP A 235 -9.06 1.09 -22.31
CA TRP A 235 -9.64 0.52 -21.10
C TRP A 235 -8.57 0.14 -20.07
N VAL A 236 -7.44 -0.44 -20.49
CA VAL A 236 -6.32 -0.71 -19.57
C VAL A 236 -5.78 0.57 -18.93
N GLN A 237 -5.66 1.66 -19.69
CA GLN A 237 -5.23 2.96 -19.17
C GLN A 237 -6.25 3.57 -18.22
N ASP A 238 -7.53 3.55 -18.59
CA ASP A 238 -8.65 4.07 -17.79
C ASP A 238 -8.72 3.33 -16.46
N ILE A 239 -8.72 1.98 -16.49
CA ILE A 239 -8.75 1.14 -15.28
C ILE A 239 -7.54 1.41 -14.39
N ARG A 240 -6.34 1.53 -14.96
CA ARG A 240 -5.15 1.84 -14.17
C ARG A 240 -5.18 3.24 -13.59
N SER A 241 -5.74 4.22 -14.30
CA SER A 241 -5.94 5.57 -13.80
C SER A 241 -6.96 5.58 -12.66
N GLU A 242 -8.06 4.85 -12.79
CA GLU A 242 -9.07 4.66 -11.72
C GLU A 242 -8.46 4.00 -10.48
N LEU A 243 -7.49 3.11 -10.66
CA LEU A 243 -6.79 2.39 -9.60
C LEU A 243 -5.48 3.05 -9.13
N CYS A 244 -5.13 4.23 -9.67
CA CYS A 244 -3.86 4.91 -9.41
C CYS A 244 -2.62 4.01 -9.60
N GLN A 245 -2.65 3.07 -10.54
CA GLN A 245 -1.59 2.09 -10.81
C GLN A 245 -0.89 2.35 -12.14
N THR A 246 0.04 3.30 -12.12
CA THR A 246 0.95 3.57 -13.23
C THR A 246 2.08 2.53 -13.23
N PRO A 247 2.36 1.83 -14.35
CA PRO A 247 3.47 0.89 -14.42
C PRO A 247 4.81 1.64 -14.44
N HIS A 248 5.82 1.14 -13.70
CA HIS A 248 7.15 1.74 -13.65
C HIS A 248 8.16 0.91 -14.45
N GLU A 249 9.15 1.57 -15.05
CA GLU A 249 10.26 0.87 -15.67
C GLU A 249 11.24 0.35 -14.60
N PRO A 250 11.83 -0.85 -14.77
CA PRO A 250 11.74 -1.71 -15.95
C PRO A 250 10.46 -2.57 -15.98
N TYR A 251 9.79 -2.59 -17.13
CA TYR A 251 8.53 -3.36 -17.27
C TYR A 251 8.71 -4.87 -17.17
N ILE A 252 7.71 -5.53 -16.60
CA ILE A 252 7.62 -7.00 -16.56
C ILE A 252 7.43 -7.53 -17.99
N ARG A 253 8.44 -8.26 -18.50
CA ARG A 253 8.45 -8.81 -19.87
C ARG A 253 7.66 -10.11 -20.00
N ARG A 254 7.56 -10.91 -18.93
CA ARG A 254 6.87 -12.21 -18.92
C ARG A 254 5.84 -12.24 -17.80
N PHE A 255 4.58 -12.35 -18.18
CA PHE A 255 3.44 -12.46 -17.27
C PHE A 255 2.34 -13.30 -17.92
N LYS A 256 1.39 -13.81 -17.14
CA LYS A 256 0.19 -14.49 -17.66
C LYS A 256 -1.02 -13.59 -17.40
N LEU A 257 -2.02 -13.66 -18.28
CA LEU A 257 -3.31 -13.06 -17.96
C LEU A 257 -3.98 -13.90 -16.88
N ILE A 258 -4.50 -13.24 -15.87
CA ILE A 258 -5.24 -13.88 -14.80
C ILE A 258 -6.72 -13.73 -15.11
N THR A 259 -7.35 -14.83 -15.49
CA THR A 259 -8.74 -14.86 -15.96
C THR A 259 -9.74 -15.39 -14.92
N GLN A 260 -9.25 -15.91 -13.78
CA GLN A 260 -10.05 -16.49 -12.68
C GLN A 260 -9.63 -15.94 -11.32
#